data_AF-A0A7V9IH92-F1
#
_entry.id   AF-A0A7V9IH92-F1
#
_cell.length_a   1.000
_cell.length_b   1.000
_cell.length_c   1.000
_cell.angle_alpha   90.00
_cell.angle_beta   90.00
_cell.angle_gamma   90.00
#
_symmetry.space_group_name_H-M   'P 1'
#
loop_
_entity.id
_entity.type
_entity.pdbx_description
1 polymer ?
#
loop_
_entity_poly.entity_id
_entity_poly.type
_entity_poly.pdbx_seq_one_letter_code
_entity_poly.pdbx_strand_id
1 'polypeptide(L)'
;MRRIWIAPAVAVAALAIAVAGAVAHGDDGDGALKDGRHFGAQALKEYKGGNKAGSAWNMVAVGHTDLGARGFNADVWQHEGYAYVGQWGFADWATGNSRFCATDELRGVAVIDARNPATPSRVATLLNPAGTSAEDVVVYTARYGAYAGRDIAVAGIQYCGGSRYDDDADRGLMLWDVTNPGSPAQIGYLRTACCTRGVHEFEVEHRADRGRTFAYATVPTSRYPDSTSPSGYRDRNGDGD
;
A
#
# COMPACT_ATOMS: atom_id res chain seq x y z
N MET A 1 42.03 -57.58 -45.24
CA MET A 1 41.52 -57.69 -43.85
C MET A 1 41.20 -56.29 -43.34
N ARG A 2 39.92 -55.86 -43.41
CA ARG A 2 39.49 -54.53 -42.96
C ARG A 2 38.74 -54.68 -41.64
N ARG A 3 39.33 -54.16 -40.56
CA ARG A 3 38.71 -54.05 -39.23
C ARG A 3 38.00 -52.70 -39.11
N ILE A 4 36.78 -52.79 -38.61
CA ILE A 4 35.83 -51.72 -38.28
C ILE A 4 36.36 -50.94 -37.08
N TRP A 5 36.20 -49.61 -37.09
CA TRP A 5 36.15 -48.79 -35.88
C TRP A 5 34.98 -47.81 -35.99
N ILE A 6 34.12 -47.84 -34.97
CA ILE A 6 32.94 -46.99 -34.79
C ILE A 6 33.34 -45.82 -33.88
N ALA A 7 33.20 -44.60 -34.42
CA ALA A 7 32.77 -43.32 -33.81
C ALA A 7 33.50 -42.76 -32.55
N PRO A 8 33.43 -41.43 -32.29
CA PRO A 8 32.17 -40.76 -31.95
C PRO A 8 31.91 -39.47 -32.74
N ALA A 9 30.62 -39.25 -33.01
CA ALA A 9 30.09 -37.98 -33.49
C ALA A 9 30.08 -36.96 -32.35
N VAL A 10 30.76 -35.83 -32.54
CA VAL A 10 30.64 -34.65 -31.67
C VAL A 10 29.56 -33.76 -32.26
N ALA A 11 28.37 -33.77 -31.65
CA ALA A 11 27.32 -32.80 -31.93
C ALA A 11 27.64 -31.50 -31.16
N VAL A 12 28.05 -30.46 -31.88
CA VAL A 12 28.21 -29.11 -31.33
C VAL A 12 26.82 -28.46 -31.32
N ALA A 13 26.17 -28.42 -30.15
CA ALA A 13 25.00 -27.58 -29.94
C ALA A 13 25.47 -26.18 -29.50
N ALA A 14 25.32 -25.19 -30.38
CA ALA A 14 25.58 -23.79 -30.07
C ALA A 14 24.49 -23.26 -29.13
N LEU A 15 24.86 -22.98 -27.87
CA LEU A 15 24.01 -22.30 -26.91
C LEU A 15 24.17 -20.78 -27.10
N ALA A 16 23.26 -20.17 -27.87
CA ALA A 16 23.18 -18.72 -27.96
C ALA A 16 22.51 -18.17 -26.69
N ILE A 17 23.33 -17.75 -25.71
CA ILE A 17 22.85 -16.98 -24.57
C ILE A 17 22.60 -15.55 -25.06
N ALA A 18 21.32 -15.22 -25.29
CA ALA A 18 20.90 -13.84 -25.47
C ALA A 18 21.01 -13.12 -24.12
N VAL A 19 22.13 -12.42 -23.91
CA VAL A 19 22.25 -11.46 -22.81
C VAL A 19 21.45 -10.22 -23.21
N ALA A 20 20.21 -10.12 -22.74
CA ALA A 20 19.48 -8.87 -22.78
C ALA A 20 20.14 -7.92 -21.77
N GLY A 21 20.95 -6.98 -22.27
CA GLY A 21 21.54 -5.93 -21.45
C GLY A 21 20.44 -5.03 -20.89
N ALA A 22 20.27 -5.03 -19.57
CA ALA A 22 19.53 -3.99 -18.88
C ALA A 22 20.35 -2.70 -19.00
N VAL A 23 19.96 -1.83 -19.94
CA VAL A 23 20.48 -0.47 -20.01
C VAL A 23 19.89 0.25 -18.81
N ALA A 24 20.74 0.66 -17.86
CA ALA A 24 20.32 1.50 -16.74
C ALA A 24 19.84 2.84 -17.31
N HIS A 25 18.54 3.00 -17.48
CA HIS A 25 17.93 4.30 -17.69
C HIS A 25 18.09 5.10 -16.40
N GLY A 26 18.65 6.32 -16.52
CA GLY A 26 18.75 7.24 -15.39
C GLY A 26 17.35 7.52 -14.82
N ASP A 27 17.19 7.27 -13.52
CA ASP A 27 15.94 7.44 -12.78
C ASP A 27 15.67 8.94 -12.61
N ASP A 28 14.72 9.48 -13.39
CA ASP A 28 14.22 10.85 -13.28
C ASP A 28 13.17 11.01 -12.17
N GLY A 29 13.00 9.98 -11.32
CA GLY A 29 12.17 10.03 -10.11
C GLY A 29 10.69 9.76 -10.34
N ASP A 30 10.27 9.49 -11.59
CA ASP A 30 8.90 9.08 -11.93
C ASP A 30 8.85 7.66 -12.55
N GLY A 31 9.96 6.92 -12.53
CA GLY A 31 10.08 5.57 -13.11
C GLY A 31 8.98 4.62 -12.64
N ALA A 32 8.71 4.58 -11.33
CA ALA A 32 7.62 3.78 -10.76
C ALA A 32 6.22 4.25 -11.17
N LEU A 33 6.01 5.54 -11.46
CA LEU A 33 4.73 6.07 -11.95
C LEU A 33 4.55 5.80 -13.44
N LYS A 34 5.62 5.90 -14.23
CA LYS A 34 5.65 5.50 -15.65
C LYS A 34 5.42 3.99 -15.78
N ASP A 35 6.09 3.20 -14.95
CA ASP A 35 5.91 1.76 -14.84
C ASP A 35 4.52 1.41 -14.32
N GLY A 36 3.99 2.12 -13.32
CA GLY A 36 2.63 1.94 -12.83
C GLY A 36 1.57 2.22 -13.90
N ARG A 37 1.73 3.31 -14.68
CA ARG A 37 0.86 3.59 -15.84
C ARG A 37 1.02 2.55 -16.94
N HIS A 38 2.24 2.08 -17.17
CA HIS A 38 2.53 1.00 -18.12
C HIS A 38 1.87 -0.32 -17.68
N PHE A 39 2.01 -0.72 -16.41
CA PHE A 39 1.37 -1.89 -15.84
C PHE A 39 -0.14 -1.75 -15.78
N GLY A 40 -0.68 -0.57 -15.51
CA GLY A 40 -2.11 -0.27 -15.62
C GLY A 40 -2.61 -0.50 -17.04
N ALA A 41 -1.89 0.03 -18.05
CA ALA A 41 -2.22 -0.21 -19.45
C ALA A 41 -2.08 -1.68 -19.85
N GLN A 42 -1.09 -2.41 -19.33
CA GLN A 42 -0.95 -3.86 -19.55
C GLN A 42 -2.04 -4.68 -18.84
N ALA A 43 -2.43 -4.29 -17.63
CA ALA A 43 -3.48 -4.94 -16.85
C ALA A 43 -4.83 -4.81 -17.54
N LEU A 44 -5.12 -3.63 -18.11
CA LEU A 44 -6.33 -3.36 -18.89
C LEU A 44 -6.29 -3.93 -20.31
N LYS A 45 -5.11 -4.32 -20.83
CA LYS A 45 -4.96 -4.84 -22.18
C LYS A 45 -5.35 -6.32 -22.24
N GLU A 46 -6.36 -6.65 -23.02
CA GLU A 46 -6.72 -8.04 -23.32
C GLU A 46 -5.66 -8.67 -24.25
N TYR A 47 -4.96 -9.70 -23.77
CA TYR A 47 -4.02 -10.49 -24.58
C TYR A 47 -4.66 -11.83 -24.91
N LYS A 48 -4.57 -12.27 -26.18
CA LYS A 48 -5.04 -13.60 -26.62
C LYS A 48 -4.00 -14.66 -26.28
N GLY A 49 -4.43 -15.80 -25.74
CA GLY A 49 -3.59 -17.00 -25.58
C GLY A 49 -2.68 -17.07 -24.34
N GLY A 50 -2.84 -16.17 -23.36
CA GLY A 50 -2.12 -16.23 -22.08
C GLY A 50 -2.98 -16.83 -20.95
N ASN A 51 -2.37 -17.58 -20.03
CA ASN A 51 -2.99 -17.96 -18.75
C ASN A 51 -3.00 -16.72 -17.83
N LYS A 52 -4.04 -15.90 -17.93
CA LYS A 52 -4.20 -14.66 -17.16
C LYS A 52 -4.91 -14.83 -15.82
N ALA A 53 -5.49 -16.00 -15.57
CA ALA A 53 -6.11 -16.28 -14.29
C ALA A 53 -5.03 -16.75 -13.31
N GLY A 54 -4.91 -16.05 -12.18
CA GLY A 54 -4.20 -16.60 -11.03
C GLY A 54 -4.82 -17.97 -10.69
N SER A 55 -3.98 -18.96 -10.47
CA SER A 55 -4.42 -20.28 -10.02
C SER A 55 -3.62 -20.68 -8.79
N ALA A 56 -4.28 -21.35 -7.87
CA ALA A 56 -3.65 -21.95 -6.70
C ALA A 56 -4.19 -23.36 -6.54
N TRP A 57 -3.35 -24.28 -6.08
CA TRP A 57 -3.73 -25.68 -5.91
C TRP A 57 -4.90 -25.80 -4.92
N ASN A 58 -5.94 -26.53 -5.31
CA ASN A 58 -7.19 -26.67 -4.54
C ASN A 58 -7.89 -25.34 -4.19
N MET A 59 -7.67 -24.28 -4.97
CA MET A 59 -8.37 -23.01 -4.84
C MET A 59 -9.03 -22.63 -6.16
N VAL A 60 -10.21 -22.01 -6.08
CA VAL A 60 -10.91 -21.43 -7.22
C VAL A 60 -11.15 -19.95 -6.95
N ALA A 61 -10.88 -19.11 -7.95
CA ALA A 61 -11.25 -17.70 -7.87
C ALA A 61 -12.79 -17.58 -7.90
N VAL A 62 -13.37 -16.99 -6.85
CA VAL A 62 -14.83 -16.81 -6.74
C VAL A 62 -15.28 -15.52 -7.41
N GLY A 63 -14.50 -14.44 -7.25
CA GLY A 63 -14.73 -13.13 -7.85
C GLY A 63 -13.53 -12.24 -7.62
N HIS A 64 -13.45 -11.12 -8.35
CA HIS A 64 -12.40 -10.12 -8.16
C HIS A 64 -12.89 -8.74 -8.64
N THR A 65 -12.23 -7.70 -8.16
CA THR A 65 -12.27 -6.35 -8.72
C THR A 65 -10.84 -5.86 -8.86
N ASP A 66 -10.50 -5.21 -9.97
CA ASP A 66 -9.18 -4.65 -10.23
C ASP A 66 -9.02 -3.23 -9.63
N LEU A 67 -10.09 -2.71 -9.01
CA LEU A 67 -10.19 -1.35 -8.50
C LEU A 67 -9.84 -0.29 -9.56
N GLY A 68 -10.24 -0.54 -10.81
CA GLY A 68 -9.95 0.32 -11.95
C GLY A 68 -8.47 0.29 -12.34
N ALA A 69 -7.78 -0.83 -12.08
CA ALA A 69 -6.35 -1.00 -12.28
C ALA A 69 -5.50 0.09 -11.61
N ARG A 70 -5.95 0.61 -10.45
CA ARG A 70 -5.27 1.70 -9.72
C ARG A 70 -3.85 1.36 -9.25
N GLY A 71 -3.51 0.06 -9.19
CA GLY A 71 -2.21 -0.42 -8.73
C GLY A 71 -1.97 -0.12 -7.23
N PHE A 72 -0.78 -0.49 -6.75
CA PHE A 72 -0.30 -0.17 -5.40
C PHE A 72 -1.27 -0.50 -4.26
N ASN A 73 -2.14 -1.50 -4.46
CA ASN A 73 -2.98 -2.02 -3.37
C ASN A 73 -2.08 -2.73 -2.36
N ALA A 74 -2.33 -2.51 -1.08
CA ALA A 74 -1.51 -3.06 -0.01
C ALA A 74 -2.41 -3.76 1.03
N ASP A 75 -2.41 -3.28 2.27
CA ASP A 75 -3.18 -3.89 3.35
C ASP A 75 -4.67 -4.05 3.02
N VAL A 76 -5.28 -5.07 3.61
CA VAL A 76 -6.69 -5.42 3.43
C VAL A 76 -7.31 -5.74 4.78
N TRP A 77 -8.28 -4.93 5.18
CA TRP A 77 -9.10 -5.19 6.36
C TRP A 77 -10.53 -5.58 5.99
N GLN A 78 -11.13 -6.50 6.74
CA GLN A 78 -12.54 -6.90 6.55
C GLN A 78 -13.38 -6.44 7.74
N HIS A 79 -14.55 -5.87 7.46
CA HIS A 79 -15.54 -5.53 8.49
C HIS A 79 -16.96 -5.63 7.91
N GLU A 80 -17.83 -6.40 8.56
CA GLU A 80 -19.26 -6.52 8.21
C GLU A 80 -19.58 -6.82 6.73
N GLY A 81 -18.74 -7.65 6.09
CA GLY A 81 -18.90 -8.04 4.68
C GLY A 81 -18.35 -7.02 3.67
N TYR A 82 -17.69 -5.96 4.14
CA TYR A 82 -16.93 -5.02 3.33
C TYR A 82 -15.43 -5.28 3.49
N ALA A 83 -14.67 -5.02 2.42
CA ALA A 83 -13.22 -5.01 2.45
C ALA A 83 -12.70 -3.58 2.28
N TYR A 84 -11.66 -3.23 3.02
CA TYR A 84 -11.00 -1.94 3.01
C TYR A 84 -9.58 -2.18 2.53
N VAL A 85 -9.25 -1.66 1.36
CA VAL A 85 -7.98 -1.95 0.69
C VAL A 85 -7.14 -0.69 0.65
N GLY A 86 -6.05 -0.70 1.40
CA GLY A 86 -5.05 0.36 1.42
C GLY A 86 -4.39 0.62 0.07
N GLN A 87 -3.79 1.79 -0.05
CA GLN A 87 -2.99 2.16 -1.21
C GLN A 87 -1.62 2.67 -0.78
N TRP A 88 -0.60 1.94 -1.18
CA TRP A 88 0.79 2.20 -0.81
C TRP A 88 1.41 3.30 -1.68
N GLY A 89 2.36 4.00 -1.07
CA GLY A 89 3.18 5.05 -1.66
C GLY A 89 4.43 5.21 -0.81
N PHE A 90 5.56 5.49 -1.45
CA PHE A 90 6.85 5.52 -0.78
C PHE A 90 7.79 6.58 -1.37
N ALA A 91 8.52 7.27 -0.49
CA ALA A 91 9.46 8.32 -0.89
C ALA A 91 10.78 8.36 -0.13
N ASP A 92 11.02 7.42 0.79
CA ASP A 92 12.32 7.33 1.43
C ASP A 92 13.36 6.66 0.51
N TRP A 93 14.62 6.85 0.84
CA TRP A 93 15.72 6.31 0.05
C TRP A 93 15.96 4.83 0.41
N ALA A 94 15.49 3.94 -0.45
CA ALA A 94 16.04 2.61 -0.58
C ALA A 94 16.83 2.55 -1.90
N THR A 95 18.09 2.14 -1.84
CA THR A 95 18.96 2.06 -3.02
C THR A 95 18.28 1.21 -4.10
N GLY A 96 17.99 1.82 -5.26
CA GLY A 96 17.38 1.13 -6.41
C GLY A 96 15.86 1.26 -6.58
N ASN A 97 15.16 2.06 -5.75
CA ASN A 97 13.71 2.26 -5.89
C ASN A 97 13.36 3.69 -6.33
N SER A 98 12.50 3.81 -7.35
CA SER A 98 11.88 5.08 -7.73
C SER A 98 10.79 5.46 -6.73
N ARG A 99 10.69 6.75 -6.41
CA ARG A 99 9.64 7.30 -5.53
C ARG A 99 8.28 7.26 -6.22
N PHE A 100 7.22 7.06 -5.45
CA PHE A 100 5.86 7.19 -5.96
C PHE A 100 4.87 7.56 -4.87
N CYS A 101 3.87 8.35 -5.25
CA CYS A 101 2.66 8.58 -4.50
C CYS A 101 1.47 8.26 -5.40
N ALA A 102 0.38 7.78 -4.82
CA ALA A 102 -0.91 7.84 -5.48
C ALA A 102 -1.29 9.31 -5.72
N THR A 103 -1.39 9.71 -6.99
CA THR A 103 -1.83 11.06 -7.39
C THR A 103 -3.25 11.08 -7.93
N ASP A 104 -3.92 9.94 -7.97
CA ASP A 104 -5.26 9.82 -8.54
C ASP A 104 -6.34 10.44 -7.62
N GLU A 105 -7.50 10.74 -8.21
CA GLU A 105 -8.64 11.36 -7.51
C GLU A 105 -9.32 10.40 -6.53
N LEU A 106 -9.01 9.11 -6.59
CA LEU A 106 -9.58 8.05 -5.77
C LEU A 106 -8.52 7.40 -4.87
N ARG A 107 -7.48 8.17 -4.55
CA ARG A 107 -6.38 7.74 -3.70
C ARG A 107 -6.85 7.42 -2.28
N GLY A 108 -6.15 6.50 -1.65
CA GLY A 108 -6.41 6.09 -0.27
C GLY A 108 -7.11 4.75 -0.18
N VAL A 109 -7.89 4.54 0.88
CA VAL A 109 -8.46 3.22 1.16
C VAL A 109 -9.71 3.00 0.31
N ALA A 110 -9.71 1.98 -0.56
CA ALA A 110 -10.90 1.60 -1.31
C ALA A 110 -11.85 0.80 -0.41
N VAL A 111 -13.13 1.16 -0.41
CA VAL A 111 -14.18 0.42 0.32
C VAL A 111 -14.93 -0.45 -0.68
N ILE A 112 -14.90 -1.76 -0.47
CA ILE A 112 -15.44 -2.77 -1.38
C ILE A 112 -16.61 -3.47 -0.69
N ASP A 113 -17.77 -3.48 -1.32
CA ASP A 113 -18.86 -4.37 -0.94
C ASP A 113 -18.53 -5.78 -1.45
N ALA A 114 -18.28 -6.70 -0.52
CA ALA A 114 -17.96 -8.10 -0.79
C ALA A 114 -19.05 -9.05 -0.28
N ARG A 115 -20.25 -8.54 0.07
CA ARG A 115 -21.36 -9.35 0.58
C ARG A 115 -21.87 -10.36 -0.46
N ASN A 116 -21.72 -10.05 -1.75
CA ASN A 116 -21.73 -11.04 -2.81
C ASN A 116 -20.29 -11.28 -3.31
N PRO A 117 -19.60 -12.35 -2.87
CA PRO A 117 -18.19 -12.57 -3.19
C PRO A 117 -17.95 -12.90 -4.67
N ALA A 118 -18.99 -13.28 -5.41
CA ALA A 118 -18.88 -13.52 -6.85
C ALA A 118 -18.82 -12.22 -7.67
N THR A 119 -19.29 -11.10 -7.10
CA THR A 119 -19.35 -9.80 -7.77
C THR A 119 -18.97 -8.66 -6.81
N PRO A 120 -17.74 -8.65 -6.26
CA PRO A 120 -17.31 -7.58 -5.37
C PRO A 120 -17.21 -6.26 -6.15
N SER A 121 -17.53 -5.14 -5.50
CA SER A 121 -17.49 -3.83 -6.14
C SER A 121 -17.08 -2.72 -5.18
N ARG A 122 -16.31 -1.74 -5.67
CA ARG A 122 -15.96 -0.55 -4.88
C ARG A 122 -17.19 0.34 -4.73
N VAL A 123 -17.54 0.68 -3.49
CA VAL A 123 -18.68 1.54 -3.14
C VAL A 123 -18.26 2.93 -2.66
N ALA A 124 -17.04 3.09 -2.15
CA ALA A 124 -16.49 4.37 -1.74
C ALA A 124 -14.95 4.35 -1.71
N THR A 125 -14.36 5.51 -1.40
CA THR A 125 -12.94 5.67 -1.07
C THR A 125 -12.81 6.53 0.18
N LEU A 126 -11.99 6.10 1.14
CA LEU A 126 -11.53 6.94 2.25
C LEU A 126 -10.34 7.77 1.76
N LEU A 127 -10.64 8.99 1.32
CA LEU A 127 -9.65 9.87 0.69
C LEU A 127 -8.63 10.37 1.71
N ASN A 128 -7.35 10.19 1.41
CA ASN A 128 -6.23 10.77 2.16
C ASN A 128 -5.72 12.07 1.51
N PRO A 129 -4.99 12.92 2.26
CA PRO A 129 -4.41 14.15 1.72
C PRO A 129 -3.52 13.92 0.50
N ALA A 130 -3.45 14.91 -0.40
CA ALA A 130 -2.56 14.81 -1.56
C ALA A 130 -1.09 14.68 -1.14
N GLY A 131 -0.30 13.90 -1.87
CA GLY A 131 1.11 13.66 -1.53
C GLY A 131 1.32 12.72 -0.34
N THR A 132 0.28 11.99 0.08
CA THR A 132 0.36 10.96 1.13
C THR A 132 -0.09 9.60 0.60
N SER A 133 0.26 8.54 1.32
CA SER A 133 -0.30 7.20 1.19
C SER A 133 -1.12 6.84 2.43
N ALA A 134 -2.08 5.94 2.25
CA ALA A 134 -2.89 5.35 3.31
C ALA A 134 -2.88 3.84 3.09
N GLU A 135 -1.80 3.23 3.57
CA GLU A 135 -1.48 1.81 3.36
C GLU A 135 -2.21 0.94 4.37
N ASP A 136 -1.81 0.99 5.63
CA ASP A 136 -2.38 0.19 6.70
C ASP A 136 -3.74 0.75 7.14
N VAL A 137 -4.72 -0.13 7.29
CA VAL A 137 -6.10 0.22 7.64
C VAL A 137 -6.67 -0.74 8.67
N VAL A 138 -7.30 -0.18 9.71
CA VAL A 138 -8.02 -0.96 10.72
C VAL A 138 -9.46 -0.46 10.80
N VAL A 139 -10.43 -1.38 10.73
CA VAL A 139 -11.86 -1.05 10.84
C VAL A 139 -12.53 -1.82 11.97
N TYR A 140 -13.27 -1.12 12.82
CA TYR A 140 -13.89 -1.72 14.00
C TYR A 140 -15.17 -0.99 14.43
N THR A 141 -16.07 -1.69 15.12
CA THR A 141 -17.18 -1.03 15.83
C THR A 141 -16.67 -0.44 17.15
N ALA A 142 -16.72 0.87 17.29
CA ALA A 142 -16.25 1.57 18.47
C ALA A 142 -17.04 1.15 19.72
N ARG A 143 -16.33 0.72 20.77
CA ARG A 143 -16.94 0.29 22.04
C ARG A 143 -17.15 1.43 23.04
N TYR A 144 -16.37 2.50 22.91
CA TYR A 144 -16.27 3.57 23.90
C TYR A 144 -16.26 4.96 23.25
N GLY A 145 -16.50 5.99 24.06
CA GLY A 145 -16.44 7.39 23.63
C GLY A 145 -17.69 7.86 22.88
N ALA A 146 -17.59 9.05 22.28
CA ALA A 146 -18.72 9.72 21.61
C ALA A 146 -19.23 8.98 20.36
N TYR A 147 -18.41 8.08 19.80
CA TYR A 147 -18.73 7.27 18.63
C TYR A 147 -19.10 5.82 18.98
N ALA A 148 -19.35 5.50 20.25
CA ALA A 148 -19.72 4.14 20.64
C ALA A 148 -20.92 3.61 19.83
N GLY A 149 -20.77 2.39 19.30
CA GLY A 149 -21.74 1.74 18.41
C GLY A 149 -21.63 2.10 16.93
N ARG A 150 -20.72 3.00 16.55
CA ARG A 150 -20.42 3.32 15.14
C ARG A 150 -19.23 2.50 14.64
N ASP A 151 -19.20 2.25 13.33
CA ASP A 151 -18.05 1.61 12.68
C ASP A 151 -17.04 2.68 12.28
N ILE A 152 -15.80 2.51 12.71
CA ILE A 152 -14.72 3.46 12.53
C ILE A 152 -13.62 2.79 11.71
N ALA A 153 -13.25 3.40 10.60
CA ALA A 153 -12.02 3.09 9.88
C ALA A 153 -10.93 4.06 10.31
N VAL A 154 -9.72 3.54 10.50
CA VAL A 154 -8.51 4.32 10.78
C VAL A 154 -7.48 3.93 9.75
N ALA A 155 -6.67 4.87 9.27
CA ALA A 155 -5.54 4.58 8.40
C ALA A 155 -4.28 5.35 8.81
N GLY A 156 -3.14 4.71 8.65
CA GLY A 156 -1.82 5.33 8.75
C GLY A 156 -1.56 6.25 7.55
N ILE A 157 -1.40 7.54 7.81
CA ILE A 157 -1.09 8.56 6.79
C ILE A 157 0.42 8.75 6.76
N GLN A 158 1.02 8.43 5.60
CA GLN A 158 2.44 8.57 5.36
C GLN A 158 2.72 9.59 4.26
N TYR A 159 3.59 10.56 4.52
CA TYR A 159 4.04 11.53 3.55
C TYR A 159 5.00 10.90 2.53
N CYS A 160 4.50 10.59 1.34
CA CYS A 160 5.28 10.14 0.21
C CYS A 160 5.69 11.29 -0.73
N GLY A 161 5.46 12.54 -0.33
CA GLY A 161 5.91 13.71 -1.07
C GLY A 161 7.43 13.96 -0.95
N GLY A 162 7.82 15.22 -0.94
CA GLY A 162 9.21 15.67 -0.98
C GLY A 162 10.02 15.34 0.30
N SER A 163 10.58 16.37 0.91
CA SER A 163 11.41 16.20 2.11
C SER A 163 10.56 15.78 3.30
N ARG A 164 10.98 14.78 4.09
CA ARG A 164 10.31 14.49 5.38
C ARG A 164 10.42 15.64 6.38
N TYR A 165 11.36 16.55 6.19
CA TYR A 165 11.51 17.78 6.99
C TYR A 165 10.60 18.92 6.53
N ASP A 166 9.75 18.69 5.54
CA ASP A 166 8.69 19.63 5.16
C ASP A 166 7.74 19.77 6.37
N ASP A 167 7.60 20.98 6.92
CA ASP A 167 6.74 21.21 8.08
C ASP A 167 5.25 21.15 7.71
N ASP A 168 4.89 21.33 6.43
CA ASP A 168 3.51 21.32 5.93
C ASP A 168 3.05 19.90 5.52
N ALA A 169 3.95 18.91 5.57
CA ALA A 169 3.64 17.57 5.11
C ALA A 169 2.66 16.84 6.06
N ASP A 170 1.54 16.43 5.48
CA ASP A 170 0.48 15.64 6.13
C ASP A 170 0.98 14.23 6.50
N ARG A 171 0.78 13.85 7.76
CA ARG A 171 1.17 12.55 8.34
C ARG A 171 0.44 12.27 9.66
N GLY A 172 0.24 11.00 9.99
CA GLY A 172 -0.33 10.58 11.28
C GLY A 172 -1.42 9.53 11.14
N LEU A 173 -2.52 9.65 11.90
CA LEU A 173 -3.69 8.75 11.81
C LEU A 173 -4.93 9.54 11.39
N MET A 174 -5.60 9.10 10.33
CA MET A 174 -6.88 9.68 9.90
C MET A 174 -8.02 8.70 10.19
N LEU A 175 -9.18 9.23 10.58
CA LEU A 175 -10.32 8.45 11.03
C LEU A 175 -11.58 8.82 10.24
N TRP A 176 -12.36 7.80 9.88
CA TRP A 176 -13.65 7.93 9.21
C TRP A 176 -14.71 7.13 9.93
N ASP A 177 -15.92 7.68 10.04
CA ASP A 177 -17.13 6.91 10.32
C ASP A 177 -17.55 6.20 9.03
N VAL A 178 -17.57 4.88 9.09
CA VAL A 178 -17.91 3.96 8.00
C VAL A 178 -19.14 3.11 8.34
N THR A 179 -19.96 3.54 9.32
CA THR A 179 -21.24 2.88 9.66
C THR A 179 -22.15 2.75 8.42
N ASN A 180 -22.04 3.69 7.48
CA ASN A 180 -22.51 3.52 6.11
C ASN A 180 -21.30 3.48 5.15
N PRO A 181 -20.81 2.28 4.77
CA PRO A 181 -19.58 2.15 3.98
C PRO A 181 -19.64 2.79 2.59
N GLY A 182 -20.84 2.99 2.03
CA GLY A 182 -21.04 3.69 0.75
C GLY A 182 -21.02 5.22 0.85
N SER A 183 -21.02 5.76 2.07
CA SER A 183 -20.96 7.21 2.33
C SER A 183 -20.14 7.49 3.60
N PRO A 184 -18.82 7.22 3.56
CA PRO A 184 -17.95 7.43 4.70
C PRO A 184 -17.80 8.93 5.01
N ALA A 185 -17.61 9.27 6.29
CA ALA A 185 -17.39 10.63 6.75
C ALA A 185 -16.10 10.74 7.55
N GLN A 186 -15.19 11.64 7.19
CA GLN A 186 -14.00 11.88 8.01
C GLN A 186 -14.42 12.51 9.35
N ILE A 187 -13.94 11.93 10.46
CA ILE A 187 -14.31 12.37 11.82
C ILE A 187 -13.10 12.80 12.64
N GLY A 188 -11.88 12.53 12.21
CA GLY A 188 -10.69 12.89 12.94
C GLY A 188 -9.42 12.80 12.13
N TYR A 189 -8.41 13.53 12.58
CA TYR A 189 -7.05 13.44 12.08
C TYR A 189 -6.08 13.80 13.20
N LEU A 190 -5.37 12.79 13.69
CA LEU A 190 -4.25 12.95 14.60
C LEU A 190 -2.98 13.14 13.79
N ARG A 191 -2.43 14.35 13.78
CA ARG A 191 -1.16 14.63 13.11
C ARG A 191 0.00 14.22 13.99
N THR A 192 0.97 13.50 13.43
CA THR A 192 2.27 13.28 14.09
C THR A 192 3.24 14.41 13.73
N ALA A 193 4.27 14.63 14.55
CA ALA A 193 5.16 15.78 14.39
C ALA A 193 6.03 15.73 13.12
N CYS A 194 6.75 16.84 12.89
CA CYS A 194 7.73 16.96 11.81
C CYS A 194 8.74 15.80 11.81
N CYS A 195 9.27 15.65 10.59
CA CYS A 195 10.59 15.12 10.29
C CYS A 195 10.65 13.57 10.26
N THR A 196 9.51 12.92 10.50
CA THR A 196 9.23 11.52 10.19
C THR A 196 8.40 11.41 8.90
N ARG A 197 8.16 10.21 8.39
CA ARG A 197 7.25 10.01 7.25
C ARG A 197 5.79 9.85 7.68
N GLY A 198 5.49 9.62 8.96
CA GLY A 198 4.15 9.34 9.45
C GLY A 198 4.02 7.93 10.00
N VAL A 199 2.78 7.48 10.18
CA VAL A 199 2.46 6.16 10.72
C VAL A 199 2.49 5.12 9.61
N HIS A 200 3.38 4.14 9.72
CA HIS A 200 3.55 3.09 8.70
C HIS A 200 2.62 1.91 8.93
N GLU A 201 2.67 1.37 10.15
CA GLU A 201 1.84 0.26 10.64
C GLU A 201 1.24 0.66 11.98
N PHE A 202 0.03 0.23 12.29
CA PHE A 202 -0.63 0.42 13.58
C PHE A 202 -1.68 -0.66 13.84
N GLU A 203 -2.01 -0.84 15.12
CA GLU A 203 -3.08 -1.75 15.52
C GLU A 203 -4.03 -1.06 16.49
N VAL A 204 -5.29 -1.50 16.52
CA VAL A 204 -6.31 -0.97 17.44
C VAL A 204 -6.70 -1.99 18.49
N GLU A 205 -6.69 -1.59 19.75
CA GLU A 205 -7.14 -2.42 20.87
C GLU A 205 -8.17 -1.72 21.75
N HIS A 206 -9.20 -2.47 22.15
CA HIS A 206 -10.17 -2.03 23.13
C HIS A 206 -9.78 -2.47 24.54
N ARG A 207 -9.61 -1.50 25.43
CA ARG A 207 -9.20 -1.71 26.81
C ARG A 207 -10.36 -1.46 27.76
N ALA A 208 -11.04 -2.54 28.13
CA ALA A 208 -12.20 -2.50 29.02
C ALA A 208 -11.86 -1.98 30.41
N ASP A 209 -10.67 -2.30 30.93
CA ASP A 209 -10.16 -1.79 32.20
C ASP A 209 -9.97 -0.27 32.21
N ARG A 210 -9.85 0.35 31.03
CA ARG A 210 -9.71 1.80 30.86
C ARG A 210 -10.95 2.46 30.28
N GLY A 211 -11.95 1.68 29.85
CA GLY A 211 -13.10 2.16 29.10
C GLY A 211 -12.71 2.95 27.84
N ARG A 212 -11.64 2.55 27.14
CA ARG A 212 -11.04 3.30 26.02
C ARG A 212 -10.55 2.38 24.91
N THR A 213 -10.46 2.96 23.72
CA THR A 213 -9.80 2.36 22.55
C THR A 213 -8.44 3.03 22.37
N PHE A 214 -7.42 2.25 22.06
CA PHE A 214 -6.06 2.71 21.81
C PHE A 214 -5.62 2.32 20.40
N ALA A 215 -4.86 3.18 19.75
CA ALA A 215 -4.08 2.83 18.57
C ALA A 215 -2.61 2.71 18.99
N TYR A 216 -1.97 1.59 18.65
CA TYR A 216 -0.53 1.39 18.83
C TYR A 216 0.12 1.59 17.48
N ALA A 217 0.68 2.78 17.26
CA ALA A 217 1.19 3.19 15.96
C ALA A 217 2.72 3.14 15.92
N THR A 218 3.25 2.70 14.79
CA THR A 218 4.67 2.75 14.48
C THR A 218 4.96 3.98 13.61
N VAL A 219 5.87 4.84 14.06
CA VAL A 219 6.35 6.00 13.32
C VAL A 219 7.82 5.77 12.98
N PRO A 220 8.15 5.21 11.79
CA PRO A 220 9.52 4.82 11.49
C PRO A 220 10.49 6.00 11.61
N THR A 221 11.65 5.70 12.21
CA THR A 221 12.77 6.64 12.41
C THR A 221 12.48 7.82 13.36
N SER A 222 11.33 7.86 14.03
CA SER A 222 10.99 8.93 15.00
C SER A 222 12.05 9.11 16.08
N ARG A 223 12.64 8.00 16.55
CA ARG A 223 13.70 7.95 17.58
C ARG A 223 15.12 8.04 17.03
N TYR A 224 15.31 8.37 15.76
CA TYR A 224 16.67 8.60 15.26
C TYR A 224 17.22 9.90 15.85
N PRO A 225 18.48 9.94 16.33
CA PRO A 225 19.05 11.14 16.91
C PRO A 225 19.04 12.31 15.92
N ASP A 226 18.64 13.47 16.41
CA ASP A 226 18.68 14.73 15.67
C ASP A 226 19.02 15.86 16.64
N SER A 227 20.27 16.34 16.59
CA SER A 227 20.75 17.43 17.45
C SER A 227 20.16 18.80 17.10
N THR A 228 19.47 18.92 15.97
CA THR A 228 18.79 20.16 15.56
C THR A 228 17.34 20.21 16.02
N SER A 229 16.80 19.09 16.51
CA SER A 229 15.45 18.98 17.03
C SER A 229 15.39 19.31 18.52
N PRO A 230 14.34 20.02 19.00
CA PRO A 230 14.11 20.26 20.42
C PRO A 230 14.00 18.98 21.27
N SER A 231 13.51 17.87 20.69
CA SER A 231 13.37 16.59 21.38
C SER A 231 14.67 15.78 21.43
N GLY A 232 15.71 16.20 20.70
CA GLY A 232 16.92 15.41 20.45
C GLY A 232 16.74 14.24 19.48
N TYR A 233 15.53 14.05 18.95
CA TYR A 233 15.16 13.02 17.99
C TYR A 233 14.43 13.62 16.80
N ARG A 234 14.30 12.86 15.71
CA ARG A 234 13.57 13.32 14.51
C ARG A 234 12.13 13.73 14.81
N ASP A 235 11.42 13.01 15.69
CA ASP A 235 10.12 13.46 16.17
C ASP A 235 10.27 14.78 16.93
N ARG A 236 10.04 15.90 16.25
CA ARG A 236 10.40 17.24 16.73
C ARG A 236 9.67 17.64 18.01
N ASN A 237 8.43 17.19 18.16
CA ASN A 237 7.56 17.57 19.27
C ASN A 237 7.36 16.44 20.30
N GLY A 238 7.79 15.22 19.99
CA GLY A 238 7.47 14.06 20.83
C GLY A 238 6.02 13.62 20.71
N ASP A 239 5.37 13.89 19.57
CA ASP A 239 3.95 13.61 19.36
C ASP A 239 3.68 12.14 18.98
N GLY A 240 4.71 11.29 18.95
CA GLY A 240 4.58 9.84 18.82
C GLY A 240 5.80 9.26 18.12
N ASP A 241 6.58 8.35 18.70
CA ASP A 241 6.39 7.32 19.75
C ASP A 241 5.74 7.68 21.11
#